data_AF-A0A2H5FP63-F1
#
_entry.id   AF-A0A2H5FP63-F1
#
_cell.length_a   1.000
_cell.length_b   1.000
_cell.length_c   1.000
_cell.angle_alpha   90.00
_cell.angle_beta   90.00
_cell.angle_gamma   90.00
#
_symmetry.space_group_name_H-M   'P 1'
#
loop_
_entity.id
_entity.type
_entity.pdbx_description
1 polymer ?
#
loop_
_entity_poly.entity_id
_entity_poly.type
_entity_poly.pdbx_seq_one_letter_code
_entity_poly.pdbx_strand_id
1 'polypeptide(L)'
;MINFRYFLFFIFIFFSLQGYSNTAEKQNKAFRSFWHPTFLGERLDYCTADGKECGKLVADRYCRMLGYDYARQNEIAYNLGLTHYISTGSLCKGWRCNGFMTIACVTDLSHIPPKSYHYREKRFADPRYNAYRVDWCYEQKQGCGMRAASSFCKRMGFIKAKSFVKETQVGATKTIGSEELCFGNLCNAFKTIVCYR
;
A
#
# COMPACT_ATOMS: atom_id res chain seq x y z
N MET A 1 -13.76 57.47 -32.36
CA MET A 1 -12.43 56.85 -32.56
C MET A 1 -11.89 56.43 -31.20
N ILE A 2 -12.21 55.21 -30.77
CA ILE A 2 -11.70 54.64 -29.52
C ILE A 2 -10.22 54.36 -29.72
N ASN A 3 -9.38 54.93 -28.85
CA ASN A 3 -7.93 54.82 -28.91
C ASN A 3 -7.52 53.33 -28.90
N PHE A 4 -7.06 52.85 -30.07
CA PHE A 4 -6.62 51.48 -30.31
C PHE A 4 -5.62 50.97 -29.27
N ARG A 5 -4.85 51.89 -28.67
CA ARG A 5 -3.88 51.63 -27.60
C ARG A 5 -4.51 51.20 -26.26
N TYR A 6 -5.70 51.69 -25.93
CA TYR A 6 -6.43 51.30 -24.72
C TYR A 6 -7.21 49.99 -24.92
N PHE A 7 -7.65 49.71 -26.14
CA PHE A 7 -8.33 48.46 -26.49
C PHE A 7 -7.40 47.24 -26.35
N LEU A 8 -6.14 47.37 -26.78
CA LEU A 8 -5.11 46.33 -26.60
C LEU A 8 -4.73 46.11 -25.13
N PHE A 9 -4.75 47.15 -24.31
CA PHE A 9 -4.47 47.04 -22.88
C PHE A 9 -5.58 46.29 -22.12
N PHE A 10 -6.85 46.52 -22.49
CA PHE A 10 -7.98 45.79 -21.91
C PHE A 10 -7.99 44.31 -22.29
N ILE A 11 -7.56 43.94 -23.51
CA ILE A 11 -7.45 42.54 -23.94
C ILE A 11 -6.35 41.79 -23.16
N PHE A 12 -5.23 42.45 -22.86
CA PHE A 12 -4.14 41.84 -22.06
C PHE A 12 -4.50 41.63 -20.58
N ILE A 13 -5.36 42.49 -20.02
CA ILE A 13 -5.85 42.34 -18.64
C ILE A 13 -6.93 41.26 -18.56
N PHE A 14 -7.75 41.08 -19.61
CA PHE A 14 -8.78 40.04 -19.63
C PHE A 14 -8.19 38.62 -19.78
N PHE A 15 -7.04 38.48 -20.47
CA PHE A 15 -6.34 37.19 -20.63
C PHE A 15 -5.56 36.73 -19.39
N SER A 16 -5.26 37.62 -18.45
CA SER A 16 -4.51 37.29 -17.23
C SER A 16 -5.38 36.84 -16.05
N LEU A 17 -6.71 36.86 -16.21
CA LEU A 17 -7.69 36.50 -15.16
C LEU A 17 -8.48 35.22 -15.44
N GLN A 18 -8.05 34.38 -16.39
CA GLN A 18 -8.49 32.98 -16.40
C GLN A 18 -7.78 32.25 -15.26
N GLY A 19 -8.35 32.39 -14.06
CA GLY A 19 -7.97 31.63 -12.89
C GLY A 19 -7.93 30.15 -13.24
N TYR A 20 -6.74 29.58 -13.12
CA TYR A 20 -6.54 28.15 -13.08
C TYR A 20 -7.34 27.61 -11.89
N SER A 21 -8.58 27.24 -12.16
CA SER A 21 -9.33 26.32 -11.31
C SER A 21 -8.62 24.99 -11.43
N ASN A 22 -7.51 24.81 -10.70
CA ASN A 22 -7.06 23.49 -10.33
C ASN A 22 -8.13 22.98 -9.36
N THR A 23 -9.20 22.42 -9.91
CA THR A 23 -9.96 21.41 -9.19
C THR A 23 -8.95 20.31 -8.89
N ALA A 24 -8.29 20.43 -7.73
CA ALA A 24 -7.65 19.31 -7.06
C ALA A 24 -8.79 18.39 -6.67
N GLU A 25 -9.32 17.69 -7.68
CA GLU A 25 -10.27 16.63 -7.50
C GLU A 25 -9.57 15.69 -6.53
N LYS A 26 -10.16 15.60 -5.35
CA LYS A 26 -9.71 14.75 -4.27
C LYS A 26 -10.05 13.32 -4.71
N GLN A 27 -9.36 12.86 -5.74
CA GLN A 27 -9.61 11.56 -6.35
C GLN A 27 -9.17 10.56 -5.29
N ASN A 28 -10.14 9.93 -4.65
CA ASN A 28 -9.94 8.87 -3.68
C ASN A 28 -9.40 7.66 -4.43
N LYS A 29 -8.12 7.70 -4.81
CA LYS A 29 -7.46 6.70 -5.60
C LYS A 29 -6.51 5.90 -4.72
N ALA A 30 -6.56 4.58 -4.85
CA ALA A 30 -5.53 3.71 -4.34
C ALA A 30 -4.53 3.39 -5.45
N PHE A 31 -3.26 3.33 -5.08
CA PHE A 31 -2.15 3.11 -6.00
C PHE A 31 -1.30 1.95 -5.53
N ARG A 32 -0.78 1.16 -6.47
CA ARG A 32 0.28 0.18 -6.18
C ARG A 32 1.21 0.03 -7.37
N SER A 33 2.51 0.11 -7.10
CA SER A 33 3.54 -0.16 -8.08
C SER A 33 4.07 -1.59 -7.91
N PHE A 34 4.20 -2.29 -9.02
CA PHE A 34 4.75 -3.63 -9.11
C PHE A 34 6.06 -3.56 -9.86
N TRP A 35 7.15 -3.88 -9.17
CA TRP A 35 8.47 -4.02 -9.76
C TRP A 35 8.64 -5.45 -10.28
N HIS A 36 9.19 -5.56 -11.48
CA HIS A 36 9.39 -6.82 -12.17
C HIS A 36 8.13 -7.72 -12.15
N PRO A 37 6.95 -7.21 -12.59
CA PRO A 37 5.69 -7.95 -12.49
C PRO A 37 5.79 -9.33 -13.16
N THR A 38 5.11 -10.29 -12.55
CA THR A 38 5.08 -11.69 -12.99
C THR A 38 3.66 -12.14 -13.26
N PHE A 39 3.51 -13.06 -14.21
CA PHE A 39 2.27 -13.75 -14.51
C PHE A 39 2.54 -15.25 -14.51
N LEU A 40 1.76 -16.00 -13.73
CA LEU A 40 1.96 -17.44 -13.50
C LEU A 40 3.40 -17.80 -13.05
N GLY A 41 4.02 -16.93 -12.25
CA GLY A 41 5.38 -17.14 -11.71
C GLY A 41 6.52 -16.65 -12.60
N GLU A 42 6.26 -16.35 -13.87
CA GLU A 42 7.26 -15.91 -14.86
C GLU A 42 7.16 -14.42 -15.14
N ARG A 43 8.21 -13.81 -15.70
CA ARG A 43 8.23 -12.37 -16.06
C ARG A 43 7.10 -12.06 -17.05
N LEU A 44 6.23 -11.12 -16.72
CA LEU A 44 5.15 -10.71 -17.63
C LEU A 44 5.73 -10.09 -18.90
N ASP A 45 5.34 -10.61 -20.06
CA ASP A 45 5.73 -10.09 -21.37
C ASP A 45 5.12 -8.71 -21.61
N TYR A 46 5.87 -7.84 -22.28
CA TYR A 46 5.47 -6.48 -22.58
C TYR A 46 4.33 -6.41 -23.61
N CYS A 47 4.18 -7.44 -24.45
CA CYS A 47 3.22 -7.52 -25.54
C CYS A 47 2.27 -8.72 -25.38
N THR A 48 1.22 -8.76 -26.20
CA THR A 48 0.41 -9.95 -26.45
C THR A 48 1.16 -10.94 -27.33
N ALA A 49 0.71 -12.21 -27.35
CA ALA A 49 1.37 -13.29 -28.10
C ALA A 49 1.45 -13.05 -29.62
N ASP A 50 0.51 -12.27 -30.18
CA ASP A 50 0.49 -11.86 -31.58
C ASP A 50 1.27 -10.56 -31.85
N GLY A 51 1.84 -9.94 -30.81
CA GLY A 51 2.62 -8.71 -30.87
C GLY A 51 1.81 -7.45 -31.20
N LYS A 52 0.48 -7.53 -31.29
CA LYS A 52 -0.36 -6.40 -31.72
C LYS A 52 -0.60 -5.38 -30.62
N GLU A 53 -0.72 -5.84 -29.37
CA GLU A 53 -0.95 -4.97 -28.23
C GLU A 53 0.26 -5.04 -27.30
N CYS A 54 0.82 -3.88 -26.95
CA CYS A 54 1.99 -3.79 -26.09
C CYS A 54 1.84 -2.69 -25.04
N GLY A 55 2.65 -2.77 -23.99
CA GLY A 55 2.77 -1.73 -22.99
C GLY A 55 1.47 -1.53 -22.20
N LYS A 56 0.88 -0.35 -22.32
CA LYS A 56 -0.26 0.06 -21.49
C LYS A 56 -1.45 -0.90 -21.55
N LEU A 57 -1.78 -1.47 -22.71
CA LEU A 57 -2.93 -2.39 -22.84
C LEU A 57 -2.72 -3.67 -22.02
N VAL A 58 -1.54 -4.26 -22.13
CA VAL A 58 -1.13 -5.43 -21.34
C VAL A 58 -1.07 -5.07 -19.84
N ALA A 59 -0.51 -3.91 -19.51
CA ALA A 59 -0.42 -3.43 -18.14
C ALA A 59 -1.80 -3.16 -17.51
N ASP A 60 -2.74 -2.58 -18.25
CA ASP A 60 -4.11 -2.37 -17.81
C ASP A 60 -4.80 -3.70 -17.52
N ARG A 61 -4.64 -4.69 -18.40
CA ARG A 61 -5.16 -6.03 -18.18
C ARG A 61 -4.55 -6.68 -16.94
N TYR A 62 -3.24 -6.57 -16.75
CA TYR A 62 -2.57 -7.03 -15.53
C TYR A 62 -3.14 -6.37 -14.28
N CYS A 63 -3.31 -5.04 -14.28
CA CYS A 63 -3.92 -4.31 -13.17
C CYS A 63 -5.35 -4.78 -12.88
N ARG A 64 -6.19 -4.98 -13.90
CA ARG A 64 -7.56 -5.50 -13.75
C ARG A 64 -7.61 -6.89 -13.13
N MET A 65 -6.69 -7.78 -13.53
CA MET A 65 -6.58 -9.11 -12.92
C MET A 65 -6.22 -9.06 -11.44
N LEU A 66 -5.56 -7.99 -10.99
CA LEU A 66 -5.20 -7.74 -9.60
C LEU A 66 -6.25 -6.92 -8.83
N GLY A 67 -7.39 -6.59 -9.45
CA GLY A 67 -8.47 -5.82 -8.84
C GLY A 67 -8.28 -4.31 -8.88
N TYR A 68 -7.43 -3.79 -9.77
CA TYR A 68 -7.29 -2.36 -10.05
C TYR A 68 -8.02 -1.98 -11.35
N ASP A 69 -8.32 -0.70 -11.55
CA ASP A 69 -9.06 -0.25 -12.74
C ASP A 69 -8.16 -0.16 -13.98
N TYR A 70 -6.95 0.39 -13.82
CA TYR A 70 -6.01 0.60 -14.92
C TYR A 70 -4.56 0.80 -14.45
N ALA A 71 -3.61 0.70 -15.38
CA ALA A 71 -2.22 1.09 -15.21
C ALA A 71 -2.04 2.58 -15.57
N ARG A 72 -1.57 3.38 -14.62
CA ARG A 72 -1.18 4.78 -14.85
C ARG A 72 0.23 4.90 -15.45
N GLN A 73 1.10 3.95 -15.14
CA GLN A 73 2.48 3.91 -15.65
C GLN A 73 2.85 2.47 -16.02
N ASN A 74 3.62 2.33 -17.08
CA ASN A 74 4.20 1.06 -17.52
C ASN A 74 5.57 1.35 -18.12
N GLU A 75 6.59 0.71 -17.57
CA GLU A 75 7.97 0.86 -18.01
C GLU A 75 8.47 -0.48 -18.53
N ILE A 76 9.09 -0.46 -19.70
CA ILE A 76 9.61 -1.66 -20.36
C ILE A 76 10.97 -2.06 -19.78
N ALA A 77 11.19 -3.36 -19.66
CA ALA A 77 12.48 -3.99 -19.44
C ALA A 77 12.85 -4.79 -20.70
N TYR A 78 13.92 -4.38 -21.36
CA TYR A 78 14.33 -4.96 -22.63
C TYR A 78 15.12 -6.27 -22.45
N ASN A 79 15.04 -7.13 -23.46
CA ASN A 79 15.94 -8.27 -23.67
C ASN A 79 16.06 -9.22 -22.46
N LEU A 80 14.93 -9.57 -21.85
CA LEU A 80 14.88 -10.45 -20.68
C LEU A 80 15.12 -11.93 -21.02
N GLY A 81 14.94 -12.33 -22.28
CA GLY A 81 15.20 -13.69 -22.74
C GLY A 81 14.07 -14.67 -22.49
N LEU A 82 13.34 -14.55 -21.37
CA LEU A 82 12.20 -15.38 -21.02
C LEU A 82 11.09 -14.54 -20.38
N THR A 83 9.92 -14.56 -21.00
CA THR A 83 8.71 -13.85 -20.52
C THR A 83 7.45 -14.64 -20.86
N HIS A 84 6.34 -14.27 -20.22
CA HIS A 84 5.06 -14.95 -20.32
C HIS A 84 3.99 -14.00 -20.85
N TYR A 85 3.33 -14.38 -21.94
CA TYR A 85 2.25 -13.58 -22.52
C TYR A 85 1.03 -13.57 -21.60
N ILE A 86 0.40 -12.40 -21.44
CA ILE A 86 -0.79 -12.28 -20.61
C ILE A 86 -1.98 -13.02 -21.24
N SER A 87 -2.80 -13.68 -20.43
CA SER A 87 -4.03 -14.37 -20.86
C SER A 87 -3.84 -15.52 -21.86
N THR A 88 -2.63 -16.02 -22.05
CA THR A 88 -2.36 -17.28 -22.73
C THR A 88 -1.56 -18.18 -21.81
N GLY A 89 -1.24 -19.41 -22.23
CA GLY A 89 -0.24 -20.27 -21.56
C GLY A 89 1.12 -20.25 -22.26
N SER A 90 1.31 -19.35 -23.23
CA SER A 90 2.49 -19.32 -24.10
C SER A 90 3.57 -18.40 -23.54
N LEU A 91 4.83 -18.79 -23.77
CA LEU A 91 6.02 -18.05 -23.38
C LEU A 91 6.67 -17.38 -24.59
N CYS A 92 7.30 -16.23 -24.38
CA CYS A 92 8.32 -15.70 -25.28
C CYS A 92 9.68 -16.23 -24.85
N LYS A 93 10.45 -16.76 -25.80
CA LYS A 93 11.84 -17.19 -25.59
C LYS A 93 12.75 -16.55 -26.62
N GLY A 94 13.83 -15.94 -26.16
CA GLY A 94 14.86 -15.32 -27.01
C GLY A 94 15.14 -13.86 -26.67
N TRP A 95 16.20 -13.31 -27.25
CA TRP A 95 16.72 -11.98 -26.93
C TRP A 95 15.75 -10.83 -27.21
N ARG A 96 14.73 -11.02 -28.06
CA ARG A 96 13.70 -10.01 -28.37
C ARG A 96 12.56 -9.96 -27.35
N CYS A 97 12.56 -10.87 -26.39
CA CYS A 97 11.52 -10.96 -25.36
C CYS A 97 11.72 -9.86 -24.33
N ASN A 98 10.73 -8.98 -24.23
CA ASN A 98 10.72 -7.85 -23.32
C ASN A 98 9.66 -8.07 -22.26
N GLY A 99 9.88 -7.53 -21.07
CA GLY A 99 8.88 -7.53 -20.02
C GLY A 99 8.65 -6.12 -19.49
N PHE A 100 7.98 -6.02 -18.36
CA PHE A 100 7.86 -4.75 -17.65
C PHE A 100 8.93 -4.63 -16.57
N MET A 101 9.59 -3.48 -16.50
CA MET A 101 10.37 -3.06 -15.34
C MET A 101 9.41 -2.72 -14.18
N THR A 102 8.41 -1.88 -14.47
CA THR A 102 7.44 -1.40 -13.49
C THR A 102 6.05 -1.29 -14.11
N ILE A 103 5.01 -1.66 -13.37
CA ILE A 103 3.62 -1.28 -13.65
C ILE A 103 3.04 -0.59 -12.42
N ALA A 104 2.49 0.62 -12.57
CA ALA A 104 1.77 1.31 -11.51
C ALA A 104 0.26 1.24 -11.74
N CYS A 105 -0.43 0.44 -10.93
CA CYS A 105 -1.87 0.26 -10.98
C CYS A 105 -2.60 1.30 -10.12
N VAL A 106 -3.80 1.67 -10.56
CA VAL A 106 -4.69 2.64 -9.94
C VAL A 106 -6.08 2.06 -9.84
N THR A 107 -6.76 2.32 -8.72
CA THR A 107 -8.19 2.09 -8.61
C THR A 107 -8.88 3.25 -7.92
N ASP A 108 -10.10 3.55 -8.35
CA ASP A 108 -11.01 4.49 -7.72
C ASP A 108 -11.70 3.83 -6.53
N LEU A 109 -11.59 4.45 -5.37
CA LEU A 109 -12.29 4.02 -4.17
C LEU A 109 -13.72 4.57 -4.21
N SER A 110 -14.69 3.66 -4.24
CA SER A 110 -16.13 3.98 -4.24
C SER A 110 -16.61 4.63 -2.94
N HIS A 111 -15.92 4.35 -1.84
CA HIS A 111 -16.16 5.00 -0.56
C HIS A 111 -15.18 6.17 -0.40
N ILE A 112 -15.61 7.23 0.28
CA ILE A 112 -14.67 8.22 0.79
C ILE A 112 -13.84 7.52 1.87
N PRO A 113 -12.56 7.18 1.62
CA PRO A 113 -11.73 6.61 2.66
C PRO A 113 -11.74 7.62 3.80
N PRO A 114 -12.11 7.24 5.04
CA PRO A 114 -12.10 8.16 6.17
C PRO A 114 -10.75 8.89 6.19
N LYS A 115 -10.77 10.22 6.34
CA LYS A 115 -9.59 11.08 6.27
C LYS A 115 -8.38 10.39 6.93
N SER A 116 -7.18 10.45 6.33
CA SER A 116 -6.00 9.66 6.74
C SER A 116 -5.69 9.59 8.25
N TYR A 117 -6.15 10.57 9.03
CA TYR A 117 -6.09 10.53 10.49
C TYR A 117 -6.91 9.38 11.14
N HIS A 118 -7.93 8.86 10.48
CA HIS A 118 -8.76 7.73 10.92
C HIS A 118 -8.09 6.37 10.63
N TYR A 119 -7.23 6.29 9.61
CA TYR A 119 -6.36 5.12 9.37
C TYR A 119 -5.06 5.15 10.17
N ARG A 120 -4.91 6.12 11.08
CA ARG A 120 -3.81 6.10 12.05
C ARG A 120 -3.91 4.87 12.93
N GLU A 121 -5.13 4.43 13.24
CA GLU A 121 -5.35 3.46 14.30
C GLU A 121 -5.67 2.06 13.77
N LYS A 122 -4.97 1.06 14.32
CA LYS A 122 -5.28 -0.35 14.07
C LYS A 122 -5.50 -1.07 15.38
N ARG A 123 -6.66 -1.74 15.48
CA ARG A 123 -6.99 -2.64 16.58
C ARG A 123 -6.45 -4.03 16.29
N PHE A 124 -5.64 -4.55 17.20
CA PHE A 124 -5.18 -5.93 17.22
C PHE A 124 -5.95 -6.66 18.32
N ALA A 125 -6.81 -7.60 17.92
CA ALA A 125 -7.42 -8.56 18.84
C ALA A 125 -6.41 -9.66 19.11
N ASP A 126 -6.31 -10.07 20.37
CA ASP A 126 -5.38 -11.07 20.86
C ASP A 126 -3.97 -10.95 20.24
N PRO A 127 -3.31 -9.78 20.35
CA PRO A 127 -2.03 -9.49 19.74
C PRO A 127 -1.01 -10.60 19.98
N ARG A 128 -0.36 -10.99 18.87
CA ARG A 128 0.71 -11.97 18.83
C ARG A 128 1.94 -11.40 18.15
N TYR A 129 3.11 -11.79 18.66
CA TYR A 129 4.40 -11.50 18.05
C TYR A 129 5.21 -12.80 17.99
N ASN A 130 5.76 -13.11 16.81
CA ASN A 130 6.46 -14.38 16.54
C ASN A 130 5.65 -15.61 16.99
N ALA A 131 4.36 -15.65 16.63
CA ALA A 131 3.37 -16.69 16.99
C ALA A 131 2.89 -16.76 18.47
N TYR A 132 3.56 -16.09 19.41
CA TYR A 132 3.17 -16.08 20.83
C TYR A 132 2.24 -14.93 21.20
N ARG A 133 1.32 -15.15 22.14
CA ARG A 133 0.51 -14.08 22.77
C ARG A 133 1.45 -13.11 23.49
N VAL A 134 1.31 -11.82 23.22
CA VAL A 134 2.13 -10.79 23.85
C VAL A 134 1.76 -10.69 25.33
N ASP A 135 2.75 -10.90 26.20
CA ASP A 135 2.60 -10.73 27.64
C ASP A 135 2.23 -9.28 28.00
N TRP A 136 1.47 -9.12 29.08
CA TRP A 136 1.10 -7.81 29.61
C TRP A 136 2.32 -6.94 29.96
N CYS A 137 3.44 -7.55 30.32
CA CYS A 137 4.68 -6.92 30.72
C CYS A 137 5.76 -6.93 29.62
N TYR A 138 6.58 -5.88 29.60
CA TYR A 138 7.65 -5.72 28.62
C TYR A 138 8.80 -6.68 28.91
N GLU A 139 9.08 -6.85 30.19
CA GLU A 139 10.01 -7.82 30.80
C GLU A 139 9.29 -8.51 31.97
N GLN A 140 9.87 -9.54 32.58
CA GLN A 140 9.24 -10.27 33.69
C GLN A 140 8.76 -9.32 34.81
N LYS A 141 7.43 -9.16 34.90
CA LYS A 141 6.73 -8.26 35.85
C LYS A 141 7.14 -6.78 35.78
N GLN A 142 7.84 -6.35 34.74
CA GLN A 142 8.32 -4.98 34.58
C GLN A 142 7.82 -4.33 33.28
N GLY A 143 7.60 -3.01 33.31
CA GLY A 143 7.19 -2.26 32.13
C GLY A 143 5.84 -2.68 31.55
N CYS A 144 4.87 -2.97 32.42
CA CYS A 144 3.58 -3.52 32.01
C CYS A 144 2.61 -2.48 31.42
N GLY A 145 1.69 -2.95 30.58
CA GLY A 145 0.71 -2.10 29.91
C GLY A 145 1.35 -1.26 28.80
N MET A 146 1.47 0.05 29.01
CA MET A 146 1.80 1.01 27.94
C MET A 146 3.15 0.74 27.27
N ARG A 147 4.19 0.37 28.02
CA ARG A 147 5.53 0.11 27.47
C ARG A 147 5.54 -1.13 26.59
N ALA A 148 4.97 -2.24 27.06
CA ALA A 148 4.81 -3.46 26.26
C ALA A 148 3.92 -3.23 25.03
N ALA A 149 2.76 -2.61 25.19
CA ALA A 149 1.83 -2.32 24.10
C ALA A 149 2.45 -1.41 23.03
N SER A 150 3.19 -0.36 23.43
CA SER A 150 3.86 0.53 22.49
C SER A 150 5.01 -0.14 21.77
N SER A 151 5.75 -1.04 22.42
CA SER A 151 6.77 -1.86 21.75
C SER A 151 6.15 -2.75 20.68
N PHE A 152 5.02 -3.39 20.99
CA PHE A 152 4.25 -4.17 20.01
C PHE A 152 3.86 -3.31 18.80
N CYS A 153 3.26 -2.14 19.05
CA CYS A 153 2.87 -1.23 17.97
C CYS A 153 4.04 -0.80 17.08
N LYS A 154 5.19 -0.49 17.66
CA LYS A 154 6.41 -0.15 16.89
C LYS A 154 6.86 -1.30 16.00
N ARG A 155 6.87 -2.53 16.51
CA ARG A 155 7.20 -3.73 15.73
C ARG A 155 6.18 -4.01 14.61
N MET A 156 4.93 -3.56 14.78
CA MET A 156 3.88 -3.63 13.75
C MET A 156 3.88 -2.44 12.77
N GLY A 157 4.84 -1.50 12.88
CA GLY A 157 4.96 -0.34 11.97
C GLY A 157 4.18 0.91 12.37
N PHE A 158 3.76 1.01 13.64
CA PHE A 158 3.01 2.15 14.20
C PHE A 158 3.89 2.97 15.16
N ILE A 159 3.48 4.19 15.53
CA ILE A 159 4.26 5.07 16.41
C ILE A 159 4.23 4.58 17.87
N LYS A 160 3.03 4.33 18.42
CA LYS A 160 2.85 3.80 19.78
C LYS A 160 1.43 3.25 19.99
N ALA A 161 1.16 2.73 21.18
CA ALA A 161 -0.19 2.32 21.58
C ALA A 161 -1.04 3.54 21.96
N LYS A 162 -2.29 3.57 21.50
CA LYS A 162 -3.32 4.52 21.93
C LYS A 162 -4.08 4.00 23.14
N SER A 163 -4.53 2.75 23.09
CA SER A 163 -5.28 2.09 24.17
C SER A 163 -5.06 0.58 24.12
N PHE A 164 -5.32 -0.09 25.24
CA PHE A 164 -5.15 -1.53 25.37
C PHE A 164 -5.98 -2.08 26.52
N VAL A 165 -6.28 -3.37 26.48
CA VAL A 165 -7.08 -4.08 27.48
C VAL A 165 -6.30 -5.32 27.94
N LYS A 166 -6.21 -5.52 29.25
CA LYS A 166 -5.58 -6.69 29.87
C LYS A 166 -6.52 -7.90 29.82
N GLU A 167 -5.96 -9.06 29.56
CA GLU A 167 -6.56 -10.37 29.79
C GLU A 167 -5.76 -11.09 30.88
N THR A 168 -6.46 -11.67 31.86
CA THR A 168 -5.84 -12.40 32.97
C THR A 168 -5.97 -13.90 32.78
N GLN A 169 -5.07 -14.67 33.39
CA GLN A 169 -5.12 -16.14 33.41
C GLN A 169 -5.06 -16.79 32.02
N VAL A 170 -4.17 -16.27 31.16
CA VAL A 170 -3.94 -16.80 29.82
C VAL A 170 -2.92 -17.93 29.91
N GLY A 171 -3.17 -19.07 29.25
CA GLY A 171 -2.35 -20.28 29.44
C GLY A 171 -0.86 -20.15 29.06
N ALA A 172 -0.53 -19.30 28.09
CA ALA A 172 0.86 -19.02 27.70
C ALA A 172 1.04 -17.63 27.09
N THR A 173 2.11 -16.94 27.46
CA THR A 173 2.48 -15.61 26.93
C THR A 173 4.00 -15.49 26.75
N LYS A 174 4.44 -14.51 25.97
CA LYS A 174 5.86 -14.16 25.80
C LYS A 174 6.06 -12.66 25.97
N THR A 175 7.02 -12.25 26.80
CA THR A 175 7.38 -10.84 26.95
C THR A 175 8.01 -10.31 25.66
N ILE A 176 7.74 -9.04 25.33
CA ILE A 176 8.15 -8.46 24.04
C ILE A 176 9.53 -7.79 24.07
N GLY A 177 10.05 -7.52 25.27
CA GLY A 177 11.38 -6.96 25.50
C GLY A 177 12.44 -8.04 25.70
N SER A 178 12.24 -8.88 26.71
CA SER A 178 13.21 -9.92 27.14
C SER A 178 12.97 -11.31 26.53
N GLU A 179 11.88 -11.50 25.79
CA GLU A 179 11.53 -12.78 25.15
C GLU A 179 11.29 -13.95 26.13
N GLU A 180 10.97 -13.67 27.38
CA GLU A 180 10.70 -14.66 28.41
C GLU A 180 9.30 -15.26 28.24
N LEU A 181 9.21 -16.58 28.42
CA LEU A 181 7.95 -17.32 28.35
C LEU A 181 7.29 -17.38 29.73
N CYS A 182 5.97 -17.24 29.76
CA CYS A 182 5.14 -17.54 30.92
C CYS A 182 4.16 -18.65 30.55
N PHE A 183 4.02 -19.64 31.43
CA PHE A 183 3.07 -20.74 31.30
C PHE A 183 2.21 -20.87 32.56
N GLY A 184 0.93 -21.21 32.39
CA GLY A 184 -0.02 -21.46 33.46
C GLY A 184 -0.96 -20.29 33.78
N ASN A 185 -1.79 -20.49 34.79
CA ASN A 185 -2.96 -19.62 35.05
C ASN A 185 -2.61 -18.25 35.66
N LEU A 186 -1.34 -17.94 35.86
CA LEU A 186 -0.88 -16.66 36.40
C LEU A 186 -0.42 -15.68 35.30
N CYS A 187 -0.32 -16.14 34.05
CA CYS A 187 0.12 -15.31 32.95
C CYS A 187 -0.98 -14.36 32.49
N ASN A 188 -0.58 -13.17 32.06
CA ASN A 188 -1.50 -12.14 31.62
C ASN A 188 -1.09 -11.68 30.22
N ALA A 189 -2.07 -11.49 29.34
CA ALA A 189 -1.83 -11.01 27.99
C ALA A 189 -2.57 -9.70 27.74
N PHE A 190 -2.37 -9.12 26.56
CA PHE A 190 -3.28 -8.11 26.04
C PHE A 190 -4.46 -8.76 25.32
N LYS A 191 -5.70 -8.51 25.76
CA LYS A 191 -6.91 -8.87 24.98
C LYS A 191 -7.00 -8.06 23.68
N THR A 192 -6.62 -6.79 23.76
CA THR A 192 -6.64 -5.87 22.62
C THR A 192 -5.55 -4.82 22.78
N ILE A 193 -4.89 -4.47 21.68
CA ILE A 193 -4.07 -3.25 21.58
C ILE A 193 -4.57 -2.43 20.39
N VAL A 194 -4.82 -1.15 20.60
CA VAL A 194 -5.04 -0.17 19.53
C VAL A 194 -3.73 0.59 19.33
N CYS A 195 -3.09 0.39 18.19
CA CYS A 195 -1.89 1.12 17.79
C CYS A 195 -2.26 2.35 16.99
N TYR A 196 -1.47 3.42 17.04
CA TYR A 196 -1.64 4.57 16.16
C TYR A 196 -0.35 4.98 15.42
N ARG A 197 -0.52 5.55 14.23
CA ARG A 197 0.53 6.11 13.37
C ARG A 197 0.51 7.62 13.31
#